data_AF-A0AAJ3TN91-F1
#
_entry.id   AF-A0AAJ3TN91-F1
#
_cell.length_a   1.000
_cell.length_b   1.000
_cell.length_c   1.000
_cell.angle_alpha   90.00
_cell.angle_beta   90.00
_cell.angle_gamma   90.00
#
_symmetry.space_group_name_H-M   'P 1'
#
loop_
_entity.id
_entity.type
_entity.pdbx_description
1 polymer ?
#
loop_
_entity_poly.entity_id
_entity_poly.type
_entity_poly.pdbx_seq_one_letter_code
_entity_poly.pdbx_strand_id
1 'polypeptide(L)'
;MKRIISILLILFINQIFAQKYILLDSLKTKFKEYTLKTKELYGIDKKITIYNVFSSSNSIILFTVLPQYEAKIYKKENTDYEKLANIIGTTKIEKKKKEDVNWEKIDYDKIRDKVKEVWNIESDMMSEWGWDITPEKKTFEYRVVKKIGKDYYAAKNCLTEAFSIENPKYPIITPYGTINIVENKVAIKEMLETFKKQYPKDVFPLDIWEKSQSRGGGGVYTVRNYLSKEYKIKNDNAYQFWTLDSWWNMHGDNHHRGIDRFVYIPEKGIVGGSYDFYFRDPRGFRIADTVLWQNIINEKVMIAEELK
;
A
#
# COMPACT_ATOMS: atom_id res chain seq x y z
N MET A 1 -4.72 -43.47 14.49
CA MET A 1 -3.93 -42.22 14.54
C MET A 1 -3.61 -41.62 13.16
N LYS A 2 -3.03 -42.37 12.21
CA LYS A 2 -2.71 -41.83 10.86
C LYS A 2 -3.92 -41.24 10.10
N ARG A 3 -5.10 -41.87 10.17
CA ARG A 3 -6.33 -41.35 9.52
C ARG A 3 -6.88 -40.06 10.16
N ILE A 4 -6.71 -39.89 11.48
CA ILE A 4 -7.15 -38.68 12.20
C ILE A 4 -6.22 -37.51 11.86
N ILE A 5 -4.91 -37.77 11.77
CA ILE A 5 -3.91 -36.78 11.35
C ILE A 5 -4.16 -36.33 9.89
N SER A 6 -4.53 -37.24 8.98
CA SER A 6 -4.88 -36.86 7.60
C SER A 6 -6.16 -36.02 7.51
N ILE A 7 -7.16 -36.28 8.35
CA ILE A 7 -8.41 -35.47 8.39
C ILE A 7 -8.13 -34.08 8.99
N LEU A 8 -7.32 -34.00 10.05
CA LEU A 8 -6.85 -32.73 10.62
C LEU A 8 -6.01 -31.94 9.60
N LEU A 9 -5.14 -32.60 8.82
CA LEU A 9 -4.34 -31.96 7.78
C LEU A 9 -5.22 -31.41 6.64
N ILE A 10 -6.27 -32.13 6.24
CA ILE A 10 -7.25 -31.67 5.23
C ILE A 10 -8.11 -30.52 5.75
N LEU A 11 -8.46 -30.51 7.04
CA LEU A 11 -9.15 -29.38 7.68
C LEU A 11 -8.25 -28.14 7.81
N PHE A 12 -6.94 -28.31 8.03
CA PHE A 12 -5.96 -27.22 8.03
C PHE A 12 -5.66 -26.67 6.62
N ILE A 13 -5.73 -27.50 5.57
CA ILE A 13 -5.53 -27.02 4.18
C ILE A 13 -6.75 -26.23 3.66
N ASN A 14 -7.95 -26.45 4.21
CA ASN A 14 -9.13 -25.63 3.88
C ASN A 14 -9.16 -24.25 4.59
N GLN A 15 -8.18 -23.96 5.44
CA GLN A 15 -7.92 -22.62 5.96
C GLN A 15 -6.98 -21.82 5.04
N ILE A 16 -6.84 -22.21 3.76
CA ILE A 16 -6.42 -21.26 2.73
C ILE A 16 -7.45 -20.13 2.78
N PHE A 17 -7.05 -18.97 3.31
CA PHE A 17 -7.88 -17.77 3.44
C PHE A 17 -8.76 -17.63 2.20
N ALA A 18 -10.06 -17.80 2.37
CA ALA A 18 -11.00 -17.70 1.27
C ALA A 18 -10.97 -16.25 0.79
N GLN A 19 -10.48 -16.02 -0.44
CA GLN A 19 -10.44 -14.70 -1.06
C GLN A 19 -11.80 -13.99 -0.91
N LYS A 20 -11.79 -12.81 -0.31
CA LYS A 20 -12.96 -11.95 -0.15
C LYS A 20 -13.02 -10.95 -1.30
N TYR A 21 -14.21 -10.50 -1.65
CA TYR A 21 -14.42 -9.57 -2.76
C TYR A 21 -15.22 -8.35 -2.32
N ILE A 22 -14.98 -7.22 -2.97
CA ILE A 22 -15.84 -6.04 -2.89
C ILE A 22 -16.30 -5.69 -4.29
N LEU A 23 -17.61 -5.61 -4.51
CA LEU A 23 -18.18 -5.21 -5.79
C LEU A 23 -18.39 -3.69 -5.79
N LEU A 24 -17.62 -2.96 -6.59
CA LEU A 24 -17.69 -1.49 -6.63
C LEU A 24 -19.08 -0.99 -7.06
N ASP A 25 -19.72 -1.70 -7.98
CA ASP A 25 -21.02 -1.29 -8.52
C ASP A 25 -22.18 -1.51 -7.54
N SER A 26 -22.00 -2.31 -6.49
CA SER A 26 -23.01 -2.49 -5.44
C SER A 26 -22.86 -1.50 -4.28
N LEU A 27 -21.83 -0.66 -4.29
CA LEU A 27 -21.60 0.31 -3.23
C LEU A 27 -22.69 1.38 -3.23
N LYS A 28 -23.34 1.54 -2.07
CA LYS A 28 -24.35 2.60 -1.85
C LYS A 28 -23.72 3.99 -1.89
N THR A 29 -22.48 4.12 -1.39
CA THR A 29 -21.72 5.37 -1.42
C THR A 29 -20.84 5.42 -2.67
N LYS A 30 -20.82 6.58 -3.34
CA LYS A 30 -19.99 6.78 -4.52
C LYS A 30 -18.52 6.85 -4.11
N PHE A 31 -17.73 5.88 -4.53
CA PHE A 31 -16.28 5.88 -4.35
C PHE A 31 -15.60 6.93 -5.25
N LYS A 32 -14.37 7.30 -4.91
CA LYS A 32 -13.50 8.12 -5.77
C LYS A 32 -12.36 7.27 -6.30
N GLU A 33 -12.21 7.21 -7.62
CA GLU A 33 -11.14 6.49 -8.31
C GLU A 33 -10.07 7.47 -8.78
N TYR A 34 -8.80 7.12 -8.60
CA TYR A 34 -7.68 7.84 -9.18
C TYR A 34 -6.62 6.91 -9.76
N THR A 35 -5.90 7.43 -10.75
CA THR A 35 -4.82 6.74 -11.43
C THR A 35 -3.48 7.35 -11.04
N LEU A 36 -2.54 6.54 -10.55
CA LEU A 36 -1.16 6.95 -10.30
C LEU A 36 -0.21 6.33 -11.33
N LYS A 37 0.72 7.14 -11.84
CA LYS A 37 1.78 6.71 -12.77
C LYS A 37 3.12 6.56 -12.04
N THR A 38 3.71 5.38 -12.16
CA THR A 38 4.93 5.04 -11.42
C THR A 38 6.21 5.52 -12.07
N LYS A 39 6.15 5.99 -13.33
CA LYS A 39 7.35 6.30 -14.12
C LYS A 39 8.20 7.41 -13.52
N GLU A 40 7.55 8.47 -13.03
CA GLU A 40 8.24 9.62 -12.46
C GLU A 40 8.92 9.29 -11.14
N LEU A 41 8.24 8.52 -10.28
CA LEU A 41 8.75 8.19 -8.95
C LEU A 41 9.74 7.02 -8.98
N TYR A 42 9.43 5.95 -9.72
CA TYR A 42 10.15 4.67 -9.68
C TYR A 42 10.91 4.34 -10.97
N GLY A 43 10.83 5.17 -12.02
CA GLY A 43 11.52 4.92 -13.29
C GLY A 43 10.91 3.82 -14.15
N ILE A 44 9.81 3.21 -13.71
CA ILE A 44 9.10 2.12 -14.42
C ILE A 44 7.70 2.58 -14.82
N ASP A 45 7.26 2.26 -16.04
CA ASP A 45 5.95 2.70 -16.55
C ASP A 45 4.86 1.68 -16.22
N LYS A 46 4.25 1.83 -15.04
CA LYS A 46 3.11 1.07 -14.56
C LYS A 46 2.00 2.00 -14.08
N LYS A 47 0.81 1.41 -13.97
CA LYS A 47 -0.39 2.05 -13.46
C LYS A 47 -0.71 1.44 -12.09
N ILE A 48 -1.00 2.30 -11.13
CA ILE A 48 -1.71 1.96 -9.89
C ILE A 48 -3.08 2.63 -9.97
N THR A 49 -4.13 1.92 -9.56
CA THR A 49 -5.46 2.52 -9.38
C THR A 49 -5.80 2.51 -7.91
N ILE A 50 -6.26 3.64 -7.38
CA ILE A 50 -6.74 3.76 -6.00
C ILE A 50 -8.24 4.02 -6.00
N TYR A 51 -8.95 3.34 -5.09
CA TYR A 51 -10.38 3.52 -4.85
C TYR A 51 -10.57 3.96 -3.40
N ASN A 52 -11.03 5.19 -3.22
CA ASN A 52 -11.43 5.73 -1.93
C ASN A 52 -12.90 5.39 -1.69
N VAL A 53 -13.17 4.45 -0.80
CA VAL A 53 -14.52 4.10 -0.39
C VAL A 53 -14.79 4.73 0.97
N PHE A 54 -15.66 5.73 0.99
CA PHE A 54 -16.10 6.37 2.22
C PHE A 54 -17.16 5.48 2.88
N SER A 55 -16.80 4.86 4.01
CA SER A 55 -17.72 4.09 4.84
C SER A 55 -18.57 5.02 5.73
N SER A 56 -18.00 6.15 6.13
CA SER A 56 -18.66 7.26 6.83
C SER A 56 -18.04 8.60 6.39
N SER A 57 -18.46 9.72 6.99
CA SER A 57 -17.81 11.02 6.75
C SER A 57 -16.36 11.07 7.24
N ASN A 58 -16.00 10.21 8.20
CA ASN A 58 -14.73 10.25 8.92
C ASN A 58 -13.88 8.99 8.68
N SER A 59 -14.22 8.15 7.70
CA SER A 59 -13.50 6.90 7.47
C SER A 59 -13.37 6.61 5.97
N ILE A 60 -12.16 6.23 5.56
CA ILE A 60 -11.81 5.80 4.21
C ILE A 60 -11.29 4.38 4.28
N ILE A 61 -11.94 3.49 3.53
CA ILE A 61 -11.34 2.21 3.12
C ILE A 61 -10.70 2.43 1.76
N LEU A 62 -9.37 2.35 1.71
CA LEU A 62 -8.56 2.53 0.52
C LEU A 62 -8.27 1.17 -0.11
N PHE A 63 -8.73 0.96 -1.34
CA PHE A 63 -8.32 -0.18 -2.15
C PHE A 63 -7.32 0.27 -3.21
N THR A 64 -6.13 -0.32 -3.21
CA THR A 64 -5.06 -0.01 -4.15
C THR A 64 -4.80 -1.21 -5.04
N VAL A 65 -5.13 -1.09 -6.32
CA VAL A 65 -4.76 -2.08 -7.34
C VAL A 65 -3.32 -1.83 -7.78
N LEU A 66 -2.43 -2.69 -7.30
CA LEU A 66 -0.99 -2.63 -7.58
C LEU A 66 -0.65 -3.40 -8.87
N PRO A 67 0.38 -2.96 -9.62
CA PRO A 67 0.74 -3.61 -10.88
C PRO A 67 1.29 -5.01 -10.64
N GLN A 68 0.80 -6.00 -11.39
CA GLN A 68 1.30 -7.36 -11.28
C GLN A 68 2.83 -7.41 -11.44
N TYR A 69 3.51 -8.14 -10.56
CA TYR A 69 4.95 -8.39 -10.71
C TYR A 69 5.24 -9.03 -12.06
N GLU A 70 6.22 -8.49 -12.76
CA GLU A 70 6.79 -9.14 -13.92
C GLU A 70 7.67 -10.28 -13.41
N ALA A 71 7.14 -11.50 -13.41
CA ALA A 71 7.92 -12.67 -13.03
C ALA A 71 9.18 -12.73 -13.90
N LYS A 72 10.35 -12.43 -13.32
CA LYS A 72 11.63 -12.74 -13.96
C LYS A 72 11.76 -14.26 -13.92
N ILE A 73 11.40 -14.92 -15.02
CA ILE A 73 11.75 -16.33 -15.21
C ILE A 73 13.26 -16.36 -15.38
N TYR A 74 13.99 -16.59 -14.29
CA TYR A 74 15.40 -16.93 -14.39
C TYR A 74 15.49 -18.32 -15.00
N LYS A 75 15.80 -18.42 -16.30
CA LYS A 75 16.36 -19.65 -16.84
C LYS A 75 17.66 -19.90 -16.08
N LYS A 76 17.71 -21.02 -15.35
CA LYS A 76 18.87 -21.44 -14.58
C LYS A 76 19.94 -21.94 -15.56
N GLU A 77 20.63 -21.02 -16.22
CA GLU A 77 21.85 -21.31 -16.97
C GLU A 77 23.01 -20.58 -16.28
N ASN A 78 24.10 -21.32 -16.07
CA ASN A 78 25.24 -21.01 -15.20
C ASN A 78 25.72 -19.55 -15.31
N THR A 79 25.69 -18.84 -14.19
CA THR A 79 26.10 -17.43 -14.09
C THR A 79 27.62 -17.31 -13.97
N ASP A 80 28.23 -16.85 -15.07
CA ASP A 80 29.48 -16.11 -15.08
C ASP A 80 29.17 -14.66 -14.61
N TYR A 81 29.70 -14.29 -13.45
CA TYR A 81 29.28 -13.10 -12.69
C TYR A 81 29.68 -11.76 -13.36
N GLU A 82 30.61 -11.76 -14.31
CA GLU A 82 31.07 -10.54 -14.98
C GLU A 82 30.16 -10.06 -16.12
N LYS A 83 29.26 -10.91 -16.64
CA LYS A 83 28.34 -10.52 -17.73
C LYS A 83 27.08 -9.78 -17.28
N LEU A 84 26.77 -9.74 -15.98
CA LEU A 84 25.54 -9.13 -15.46
C LEU A 84 25.57 -7.59 -15.39
N ALA A 85 26.77 -6.98 -15.38
CA ALA A 85 26.90 -5.52 -15.36
C ALA A 85 26.47 -4.83 -16.67
N ASN A 86 26.48 -5.56 -17.80
CA ASN A 86 26.19 -5.01 -19.14
C ASN A 86 24.75 -5.26 -19.65
N ILE A 87 23.86 -5.86 -18.84
CA ILE A 87 22.48 -6.18 -19.25
C ILE A 87 21.45 -5.12 -18.77
N ILE A 88 21.89 -4.04 -18.11
CA ILE A 88 20.98 -2.97 -17.64
C ILE A 88 20.56 -2.01 -18.78
N GLY A 89 21.11 -2.16 -19.98
CA GLY A 89 20.64 -1.47 -21.18
C GLY A 89 20.05 -2.45 -22.19
N THR A 90 18.83 -2.18 -22.64
CA THR A 90 18.17 -2.81 -23.81
C THR A 90 17.53 -4.19 -23.62
N THR A 91 16.32 -4.21 -23.09
CA THR A 91 15.33 -5.22 -23.49
C THR A 91 14.10 -4.52 -24.05
N LYS A 92 13.98 -4.50 -25.39
CA LYS A 92 12.75 -4.13 -26.09
C LYS A 92 11.69 -5.17 -25.73
N ILE A 93 10.68 -4.76 -24.95
CA ILE A 93 9.52 -5.59 -24.66
C ILE A 93 8.57 -5.50 -25.86
N GLU A 94 8.34 -6.63 -26.51
CA GLU A 94 7.36 -6.77 -27.59
C GLU A 94 5.96 -6.44 -27.09
N LYS A 95 5.28 -5.51 -27.77
CA LYS A 95 3.91 -5.08 -27.48
C LYS A 95 2.92 -6.21 -27.80
N LYS A 96 2.62 -7.08 -26.83
CA LYS A 96 1.34 -7.81 -26.83
C LYS A 96 0.19 -6.83 -26.55
N LYS A 97 -0.97 -7.06 -27.19
CA LYS A 97 -2.20 -6.25 -27.05
C LYS A 97 -2.49 -5.94 -25.58
N LYS A 98 -2.87 -4.68 -25.36
CA LYS A 98 -3.00 -3.97 -24.06
C LYS A 98 -4.22 -4.45 -23.27
N GLU A 99 -4.26 -5.73 -22.91
CA GLU A 99 -5.15 -6.21 -21.86
C GLU A 99 -4.67 -5.60 -20.53
N ASP A 100 -5.59 -5.11 -19.71
CA ASP A 100 -5.22 -4.55 -18.40
C ASP A 100 -4.77 -5.69 -17.49
N VAL A 101 -3.47 -5.97 -17.52
CA VAL A 101 -2.84 -7.14 -16.87
C VAL A 101 -3.13 -7.24 -15.38
N ASN A 102 -3.56 -6.15 -14.74
CA ASN A 102 -3.88 -6.10 -13.32
C ASN A 102 -5.28 -6.66 -12.99
N TRP A 103 -6.10 -6.95 -14.00
CA TRP A 103 -7.44 -7.48 -13.83
C TRP A 103 -7.57 -8.85 -14.50
N GLU A 104 -8.44 -9.68 -13.97
CA GLU A 104 -8.83 -10.93 -14.61
C GLU A 104 -10.34 -11.03 -14.67
N LYS A 105 -10.85 -11.58 -15.78
CA LYS A 105 -12.25 -11.89 -15.94
C LYS A 105 -12.62 -13.02 -14.97
N ILE A 106 -13.73 -12.86 -14.26
CA ILE A 106 -14.22 -13.83 -13.29
C ILE A 106 -15.68 -14.20 -13.55
N ASP A 107 -16.06 -15.37 -13.06
CA ASP A 107 -17.44 -15.83 -13.01
C ASP A 107 -18.07 -15.35 -11.69
N TYR A 108 -19.00 -14.39 -11.78
CA TYR A 108 -19.60 -13.75 -10.62
C TYR A 108 -20.39 -14.72 -9.76
N ASP A 109 -21.06 -15.70 -10.37
CA ASP A 109 -21.89 -16.65 -9.64
C ASP A 109 -21.06 -17.52 -8.68
N LYS A 110 -19.76 -17.71 -8.96
CA LYS A 110 -18.81 -18.45 -8.11
C LYS A 110 -18.24 -17.64 -6.94
N ILE A 111 -18.40 -16.32 -6.95
CA ILE A 111 -17.86 -15.44 -5.90
C ILE A 111 -18.94 -14.68 -5.13
N ARG A 112 -20.20 -14.78 -5.54
CA ARG A 112 -21.33 -14.00 -5.02
C ARG A 112 -21.46 -14.07 -3.50
N ASP A 113 -21.26 -15.25 -2.92
CA ASP A 113 -21.29 -15.53 -1.49
C ASP A 113 -20.08 -14.96 -0.72
N LYS A 114 -19.00 -14.62 -1.43
CA LYS A 114 -17.75 -14.06 -0.90
C LYS A 114 -17.66 -12.54 -1.05
N VAL A 115 -18.66 -11.92 -1.70
CA VAL A 115 -18.77 -10.47 -1.76
C VAL A 115 -19.13 -9.94 -0.38
N LYS A 116 -18.33 -9.00 0.13
CA LYS A 116 -18.50 -8.35 1.42
C LYS A 116 -19.00 -6.93 1.26
N GLU A 117 -19.84 -6.51 2.19
CA GLU A 117 -20.21 -5.11 2.33
C GLU A 117 -19.04 -4.32 2.93
N VAL A 118 -18.98 -3.02 2.66
CA VAL A 118 -17.89 -2.14 3.14
C VAL A 118 -17.76 -2.18 4.66
N TRP A 119 -18.88 -2.18 5.38
CA TRP A 119 -18.88 -2.19 6.84
C TRP A 119 -18.24 -3.46 7.41
N ASN A 120 -18.34 -4.61 6.72
CA ASN A 120 -17.66 -5.84 7.15
C ASN A 120 -16.15 -5.67 7.05
N ILE A 121 -15.68 -5.05 5.98
CA ILE A 121 -14.26 -4.79 5.75
C ILE A 121 -13.75 -3.79 6.78
N GLU A 122 -14.48 -2.70 7.01
CA GLU A 122 -14.15 -1.71 8.03
C GLU A 122 -14.07 -2.34 9.43
N SER A 123 -15.02 -3.19 9.80
CA SER A 123 -15.02 -3.90 11.08
C SER A 123 -13.81 -4.84 11.22
N ASP A 124 -13.47 -5.58 10.16
CA ASP A 124 -12.28 -6.44 10.10
C ASP A 124 -10.98 -5.59 10.29
N MET A 125 -10.97 -4.34 9.80
CA MET A 125 -9.78 -3.48 9.78
C MET A 125 -9.63 -2.51 10.97
N MET A 126 -10.71 -2.15 11.65
CA MET A 126 -10.69 -1.07 12.66
C MET A 126 -11.03 -1.54 14.08
N SER A 127 -11.29 -2.85 14.27
CA SER A 127 -11.87 -3.48 15.48
C SER A 127 -13.32 -3.06 15.76
N GLU A 128 -14.04 -3.85 16.57
CA GLU A 128 -15.43 -3.57 16.96
C GLU A 128 -15.61 -2.21 17.67
N TRP A 129 -14.54 -1.66 18.26
CA TRP A 129 -14.56 -0.39 18.99
C TRP A 129 -13.90 0.77 18.21
N GLY A 130 -13.48 0.54 16.96
CA GLY A 130 -13.06 1.57 16.01
C GLY A 130 -11.70 2.23 16.23
N TRP A 131 -10.92 1.83 17.24
CA TRP A 131 -9.69 2.54 17.68
C TRP A 131 -8.38 1.79 17.42
N ASP A 132 -8.44 0.64 16.75
CA ASP A 132 -7.29 -0.26 16.61
C ASP A 132 -6.87 -0.37 15.14
N ILE A 133 -6.67 0.76 14.46
CA ILE A 133 -5.99 0.70 13.15
C ILE A 133 -4.52 0.43 13.41
N THR A 134 -4.01 -0.69 12.91
CA THR A 134 -2.60 -1.06 13.05
C THR A 134 -2.00 -1.45 11.69
N PRO A 135 -0.68 -1.33 11.50
CA PRO A 135 -0.05 -1.67 10.22
C PRO A 135 -0.27 -3.13 9.78
N GLU A 136 -0.47 -4.07 10.72
CA GLU A 136 -0.76 -5.50 10.44
C GLU A 136 -2.11 -5.75 9.79
N LYS A 137 -3.08 -4.83 9.97
CA LYS A 137 -4.43 -5.03 9.44
C LYS A 137 -4.53 -4.73 7.94
N LYS A 138 -3.46 -4.18 7.35
CA LYS A 138 -3.34 -4.07 5.90
C LYS A 138 -3.28 -5.47 5.30
N THR A 139 -3.99 -5.66 4.19
CA THR A 139 -4.14 -7.01 3.65
C THR A 139 -4.36 -7.01 2.15
N PHE A 140 -4.01 -8.14 1.52
CA PHE A 140 -4.33 -8.45 0.13
C PHE A 140 -5.55 -9.39 -0.02
N GLU A 141 -6.25 -9.67 1.09
CA GLU A 141 -7.40 -10.60 1.14
C GLU A 141 -8.66 -10.09 0.45
N TYR A 142 -8.80 -8.78 0.21
CA TYR A 142 -9.95 -8.21 -0.49
C TYR A 142 -9.58 -7.83 -1.91
N ARG A 143 -10.30 -8.42 -2.87
CA ARG A 143 -10.18 -8.05 -4.28
C ARG A 143 -11.33 -7.16 -4.71
N VAL A 144 -10.98 -6.03 -5.29
CA VAL A 144 -11.94 -5.15 -5.97
C VAL A 144 -12.47 -5.84 -7.22
N VAL A 145 -13.80 -5.84 -7.36
CA VAL A 145 -14.53 -6.34 -8.52
C VAL A 145 -15.29 -5.20 -9.17
N LYS A 146 -15.19 -5.10 -10.49
CA LYS A 146 -15.99 -4.17 -11.32
C LYS A 146 -16.72 -4.91 -12.41
N LYS A 147 -17.89 -4.42 -12.79
CA LYS A 147 -18.66 -4.89 -13.93
C LYS A 147 -18.36 -4.02 -15.15
N ILE A 148 -18.04 -4.65 -16.27
CA ILE A 148 -17.87 -3.99 -17.56
C ILE A 148 -18.80 -4.68 -18.56
N GLY A 149 -19.88 -3.99 -18.93
CA GLY A 149 -20.95 -4.59 -19.74
C GLY A 149 -21.62 -5.75 -19.01
N LYS A 150 -21.49 -6.96 -19.55
CA LYS A 150 -22.04 -8.20 -18.95
C LYS A 150 -21.02 -8.97 -18.11
N ASP A 151 -19.75 -8.62 -18.20
CA ASP A 151 -18.65 -9.36 -17.60
C ASP A 151 -18.20 -8.72 -16.28
N TYR A 152 -17.63 -9.53 -15.39
CA TYR A 152 -17.04 -9.09 -14.13
C TYR A 152 -15.53 -9.30 -14.16
N TYR A 153 -14.81 -8.36 -13.57
CA TYR A 153 -13.35 -8.35 -13.52
C TYR A 153 -12.88 -8.10 -12.08
N ALA A 154 -11.97 -8.93 -11.59
CA ALA A 154 -11.39 -8.80 -10.27
C ALA A 154 -9.92 -8.37 -10.36
N ALA A 155 -9.53 -7.41 -9.53
CA ALA A 155 -8.14 -6.96 -9.42
C ALA A 155 -7.26 -8.10 -8.90
N LYS A 156 -6.16 -8.42 -9.58
CA LYS A 156 -5.27 -9.54 -9.21
C LYS A 156 -4.45 -9.28 -7.96
N ASN A 157 -4.02 -8.03 -7.75
CA ASN A 157 -3.26 -7.62 -6.58
C ASN A 157 -3.85 -6.33 -6.03
N CYS A 158 -4.54 -6.43 -4.90
CA CYS A 158 -5.30 -5.34 -4.31
C CYS A 158 -4.94 -5.21 -2.84
N LEU A 159 -4.23 -4.15 -2.49
CA LEU A 159 -3.94 -3.81 -1.10
C LEU A 159 -5.13 -3.06 -0.51
N THR A 160 -5.56 -3.45 0.68
CA THR A 160 -6.62 -2.77 1.44
C THR A 160 -6.03 -2.10 2.67
N GLU A 161 -6.33 -0.82 2.85
CA GLU A 161 -5.92 0.01 3.99
C GLU A 161 -7.14 0.77 4.54
N ALA A 162 -7.11 1.13 5.82
CA ALA A 162 -8.17 1.90 6.48
C ALA A 162 -7.59 3.17 7.10
N PHE A 163 -8.33 4.28 6.99
CA PHE A 163 -7.94 5.56 7.54
C PHE A 163 -9.12 6.23 8.23
N SER A 164 -8.88 6.82 9.41
CA SER A 164 -9.79 7.75 10.05
C SER A 164 -9.46 9.19 9.66
N ILE A 165 -10.45 10.05 9.54
CA ILE A 165 -10.31 11.47 9.27
C ILE A 165 -10.77 12.21 10.51
N GLU A 166 -9.81 12.72 11.28
CA GLU A 166 -10.07 13.40 12.54
C GLU A 166 -9.09 14.57 12.67
N ASN A 167 -9.58 15.70 13.19
CA ASN A 167 -8.80 16.94 13.31
C ASN A 167 -8.64 17.41 14.75
N PRO A 168 -8.19 16.56 15.69
CA PRO A 168 -7.93 17.01 17.03
C PRO A 168 -6.74 17.98 17.03
N LYS A 169 -6.84 19.02 17.85
CA LYS A 169 -5.78 20.00 18.05
C LYS A 169 -4.82 19.51 19.13
N TYR A 170 -3.56 19.93 19.04
CA TYR A 170 -2.57 19.77 20.11
C TYR A 170 -3.15 20.26 21.46
N PRO A 171 -2.94 19.56 22.59
CA PRO A 171 -1.95 18.50 22.85
C PRO A 171 -2.39 17.06 22.52
N ILE A 172 -3.54 16.88 21.86
CA ILE A 172 -4.00 15.54 21.48
C ILE A 172 -3.16 15.03 20.30
N ILE A 173 -2.54 13.86 20.46
CA ILE A 173 -1.75 13.18 19.44
C ILE A 173 -2.61 12.09 18.82
N THR A 174 -2.66 12.01 17.49
CA THR A 174 -3.47 11.01 16.80
C THR A 174 -2.78 9.65 16.69
N PRO A 175 -3.55 8.55 16.79
CA PRO A 175 -3.03 7.21 16.56
C PRO A 175 -2.68 6.99 15.08
N TYR A 176 -2.13 5.81 14.80
CA TYR A 176 -1.88 5.33 13.44
C TYR A 176 -3.17 5.30 12.62
N GLY A 177 -3.05 5.58 11.31
CA GLY A 177 -4.18 5.56 10.38
C GLY A 177 -5.04 6.82 10.42
N THR A 178 -4.72 7.82 11.24
CA THR A 178 -5.48 9.08 11.29
C THR A 178 -4.92 10.14 10.36
N ILE A 179 -5.79 10.69 9.52
CA ILE A 179 -5.56 11.85 8.68
C ILE A 179 -5.97 13.11 9.47
N ASN A 180 -4.98 13.78 10.07
CA ASN A 180 -5.17 15.02 10.81
C ASN A 180 -4.52 16.20 10.07
N ILE A 181 -5.34 17.05 9.46
CA ILE A 181 -4.86 18.19 8.65
C ILE A 181 -4.54 19.44 9.48
N VAL A 182 -4.87 19.44 10.79
CA VAL A 182 -4.58 20.57 11.70
C VAL A 182 -3.37 20.31 12.61
N GLU A 183 -2.69 19.17 12.44
CA GLU A 183 -1.49 18.85 13.21
C GLU A 183 -0.29 19.70 12.78
N ASN A 184 0.69 19.82 13.68
CA ASN A 184 1.99 20.41 13.35
C ASN A 184 2.64 19.62 12.22
N LYS A 185 3.15 20.35 11.23
CA LYS A 185 3.86 19.76 10.10
C LYS A 185 5.24 19.30 10.56
N VAL A 186 5.62 18.07 10.24
CA VAL A 186 6.93 17.50 10.52
C VAL A 186 7.46 16.87 9.26
N ALA A 187 8.63 17.31 8.80
CA ALA A 187 9.30 16.71 7.64
C ALA A 187 10.11 15.46 8.04
N ILE A 188 10.31 14.52 7.12
CA ILE A 188 11.15 13.33 7.35
C ILE A 188 12.59 13.74 7.69
N LYS A 189 13.13 14.76 7.01
CA LYS A 189 14.49 15.27 7.30
C LYS A 189 14.59 15.83 8.71
N GLU A 190 13.59 16.59 9.15
CA GLU A 190 13.53 17.14 10.50
C GLU A 190 13.44 16.02 11.54
N MET A 191 12.61 15.01 11.29
CA MET A 191 12.52 13.83 12.15
C MET A 191 13.85 13.07 12.21
N LEU A 192 14.50 12.85 11.07
CA LEU A 192 15.79 12.15 10.97
C LEU A 192 16.85 12.81 11.84
N GLU A 193 17.02 14.13 11.72
CA GLU A 193 18.00 14.88 12.51
C GLU A 193 17.67 14.85 14.00
N THR A 194 16.39 15.03 14.34
CA THR A 194 15.92 14.98 15.73
C THR A 194 16.11 13.60 16.34
N PHE A 195 15.78 12.54 15.61
CA PHE A 195 15.92 11.16 16.03
C PHE A 195 17.38 10.81 16.28
N LYS A 196 18.28 11.13 15.35
CA LYS A 196 19.72 10.88 15.51
C LYS A 196 20.32 11.62 16.71
N LYS A 197 19.83 12.82 17.02
CA LYS A 197 20.28 13.59 18.18
C LYS A 197 19.81 12.98 19.51
N GLN A 198 18.56 12.52 19.57
CA GLN A 198 17.98 11.95 20.80
C GLN A 198 18.39 10.50 21.02
N TYR A 199 18.52 9.74 19.93
CA TYR A 199 18.78 8.30 19.92
C TYR A 199 20.02 7.97 19.05
N PRO A 200 21.22 8.47 19.40
CA PRO A 200 22.41 8.34 18.55
C PRO A 200 22.91 6.89 18.35
N LYS A 201 22.40 5.94 19.15
CA LYS A 201 22.72 4.51 19.04
C LYS A 201 21.69 3.71 18.27
N ASP A 202 20.52 4.29 18.04
CA ASP A 202 19.41 3.60 17.38
C ASP A 202 19.37 3.96 15.90
N VAL A 203 18.90 3.01 15.10
CA VAL A 203 18.73 3.21 13.66
C VAL A 203 17.43 3.96 13.41
N PHE A 204 17.48 4.96 12.53
CA PHE A 204 16.28 5.69 12.14
C PHE A 204 15.25 4.76 11.50
N PRO A 205 13.95 4.80 11.88
CA PRO A 205 12.98 3.80 11.44
C PRO A 205 12.80 3.69 9.92
N LEU A 206 12.87 4.81 9.18
CA LEU A 206 12.71 4.77 7.73
C LEU A 206 13.99 4.34 7.00
N ASP A 207 15.11 4.19 7.70
CA ASP A 207 16.39 3.79 7.09
C ASP A 207 16.26 2.43 6.43
N ILE A 208 16.38 2.43 5.10
CA ILE A 208 16.21 1.24 4.27
C ILE A 208 17.47 0.37 4.24
N TRP A 209 18.63 0.94 4.59
CA TRP A 209 19.92 0.26 4.46
C TRP A 209 20.12 -0.78 5.56
N GLU A 210 19.46 -0.56 6.70
CA GLU A 210 19.45 -1.51 7.80
C GLU A 210 18.54 -2.69 7.48
N LYS A 211 19.13 -3.90 7.46
CA LYS A 211 18.45 -5.11 7.04
C LYS A 211 17.84 -5.88 8.20
N SER A 212 18.23 -5.58 9.44
CA SER A 212 17.72 -6.25 10.64
C SER A 212 17.00 -5.27 11.58
N GLN A 213 15.90 -4.67 11.11
CA GLN A 213 15.06 -3.87 12.00
C GLN A 213 13.95 -4.73 12.60
N SER A 214 13.95 -4.82 13.93
CA SER A 214 12.78 -5.23 14.69
C SER A 214 11.75 -4.11 14.70
N ARG A 215 10.48 -4.48 14.87
CA ARG A 215 9.39 -3.51 14.98
C ARG A 215 9.69 -2.50 16.11
N GLY A 216 9.68 -1.21 15.79
CA GLY A 216 9.63 -0.15 16.80
C GLY A 216 10.95 0.20 17.49
N GLY A 217 12.10 -0.31 17.02
CA GLY A 217 13.43 0.11 17.50
C GLY A 217 13.55 0.21 19.03
N GLY A 218 13.32 -0.89 19.75
CA GLY A 218 13.39 -0.91 21.22
C GLY A 218 12.23 -0.20 21.94
N GLY A 219 11.20 0.27 21.23
CA GLY A 219 10.04 0.97 21.79
C GLY A 219 10.21 2.49 21.90
N VAL A 220 11.18 3.08 21.19
CA VAL A 220 11.51 4.52 21.29
C VAL A 220 10.54 5.44 20.53
N TYR A 221 9.63 4.88 19.71
CA TYR A 221 8.63 5.64 18.98
C TYR A 221 7.34 4.83 18.78
N THR A 222 6.25 5.53 18.49
CA THR A 222 4.96 4.94 18.09
C THR A 222 4.76 5.09 16.59
N VAL A 223 4.31 4.01 15.93
CA VAL A 223 3.98 4.06 14.50
C VAL A 223 2.79 5.00 14.28
N ARG A 224 2.95 6.00 13.40
CA ARG A 224 1.88 6.96 13.07
C ARG A 224 2.11 7.68 11.75
N ASN A 225 1.06 8.34 11.27
CA ASN A 225 1.14 9.25 10.12
C ASN A 225 1.42 10.68 10.60
N TYR A 226 2.35 11.36 9.92
CA TYR A 226 2.70 12.76 10.17
C TYR A 226 2.31 13.60 8.98
N LEU A 227 1.62 14.72 9.21
CA LEU A 227 1.46 15.77 8.22
C LEU A 227 2.83 16.39 7.95
N SER A 228 3.24 16.51 6.68
CA SER A 228 4.54 17.10 6.30
C SER A 228 4.40 18.39 5.54
N LYS A 229 3.45 18.46 4.60
CA LYS A 229 3.29 19.60 3.69
C LYS A 229 1.82 19.89 3.44
N GLU A 230 1.58 21.13 3.10
CA GLU A 230 0.31 21.62 2.58
C GLU A 230 0.61 22.45 1.34
N TYR A 231 -0.09 22.18 0.26
CA TYR A 231 0.08 22.89 -1.00
C TYR A 231 -1.21 22.84 -1.82
N LYS A 232 -1.24 23.57 -2.93
CA LYS A 232 -2.39 23.58 -3.85
C LYS A 232 -2.21 22.55 -4.97
N ILE A 233 -3.25 21.76 -5.24
CA ILE A 233 -3.39 21.02 -6.50
C ILE A 233 -4.60 21.61 -7.21
N LYS A 234 -4.35 22.32 -8.32
CA LYS A 234 -5.34 23.21 -8.94
C LYS A 234 -5.89 24.19 -7.88
N ASN A 235 -7.19 24.14 -7.57
CA ASN A 235 -7.82 25.03 -6.60
C ASN A 235 -7.94 24.42 -5.19
N ASP A 236 -7.66 23.12 -5.03
CA ASP A 236 -7.87 22.40 -3.78
C ASP A 236 -6.65 22.47 -2.86
N ASN A 237 -6.91 22.54 -1.55
CA ASN A 237 -5.86 22.33 -0.54
C ASN A 237 -5.55 20.83 -0.48
N ALA A 238 -4.28 20.49 -0.70
CA ALA A 238 -3.75 19.15 -0.62
C ALA A 238 -2.78 19.05 0.57
N TYR A 239 -2.94 17.97 1.34
CA TYR A 239 -2.20 17.72 2.57
C TYR A 239 -1.40 16.44 2.40
N GLN A 240 -0.08 16.54 2.51
CA GLN A 240 0.81 15.41 2.34
C GLN A 240 1.23 14.83 3.68
N PHE A 241 1.11 13.52 3.80
CA PHE A 241 1.46 12.74 4.97
C PHE A 241 2.58 11.75 4.66
N TRP A 242 3.31 11.35 5.70
CA TRP A 242 4.24 10.22 5.66
C TRP A 242 4.09 9.36 6.92
N THR A 243 4.51 8.10 6.82
CA THR A 243 4.37 7.14 7.92
C THR A 243 5.71 6.88 8.61
N LEU A 244 5.75 7.08 9.93
CA LEU A 244 6.88 6.65 10.76
C LEU A 244 6.71 5.17 11.11
N ASP A 245 7.31 4.29 10.30
CA ASP A 245 7.36 2.85 10.58
C ASP A 245 8.69 2.28 10.10
N SER A 246 9.13 1.23 10.79
CA SER A 246 10.33 0.44 10.49
C SER A 246 10.10 -0.56 9.36
N TRP A 247 11.20 -1.05 8.78
CA TRP A 247 11.18 -2.15 7.82
C TRP A 247 11.29 -3.48 8.57
N TRP A 248 10.17 -4.18 8.83
CA TRP A 248 10.09 -5.38 9.70
C TRP A 248 10.77 -6.65 9.10
N ASN A 249 12.02 -6.52 8.65
CA ASN A 249 12.75 -7.54 7.93
C ASN A 249 13.18 -8.68 8.85
N MET A 250 12.32 -9.70 8.93
CA MET A 250 12.74 -11.08 9.19
C MET A 250 12.38 -12.00 8.02
N HIS A 251 11.12 -12.06 7.54
CA HIS A 251 10.75 -13.01 6.45
C HIS A 251 9.54 -12.59 5.56
N GLY A 252 9.10 -11.33 5.58
CA GLY A 252 7.87 -10.88 4.90
C GLY A 252 8.08 -9.94 3.70
N ASP A 253 7.01 -9.62 2.98
CA ASP A 253 7.01 -8.70 1.85
C ASP A 253 6.78 -7.23 2.23
N ASN A 254 6.79 -6.92 3.53
CA ASN A 254 6.64 -5.58 4.11
C ASN A 254 5.32 -4.85 3.75
N HIS A 255 4.25 -5.59 3.41
CA HIS A 255 2.96 -4.98 3.08
C HIS A 255 2.32 -4.18 4.22
N HIS A 256 2.75 -4.42 5.47
CA HIS A 256 2.38 -3.60 6.63
C HIS A 256 2.75 -2.12 6.43
N ARG A 257 3.72 -1.81 5.56
CA ARG A 257 4.06 -0.41 5.21
C ARG A 257 2.97 0.25 4.37
N GLY A 258 2.36 -0.49 3.45
CA GLY A 258 1.27 -0.01 2.60
C GLY A 258 1.60 1.27 1.84
N ILE A 259 0.71 2.26 1.90
CA ILE A 259 0.99 3.60 1.39
C ILE A 259 1.92 4.37 2.35
N ASP A 260 3.20 4.43 2.00
CA ASP A 260 4.25 5.02 2.85
C ASP A 260 4.09 6.53 3.05
N ARG A 261 3.74 7.22 1.96
CA ARG A 261 3.51 8.66 1.89
C ARG A 261 2.32 8.89 0.99
N PHE A 262 1.45 9.81 1.35
CA PHE A 262 0.20 10.02 0.62
C PHE A 262 -0.26 11.47 0.64
N VAL A 263 -1.13 11.80 -0.29
CA VAL A 263 -1.73 13.13 -0.41
C VAL A 263 -3.22 13.01 -0.27
N TYR A 264 -3.77 13.73 0.70
CA TYR A 264 -5.19 13.79 0.98
C TYR A 264 -5.76 15.15 0.57
N ILE A 265 -6.94 15.14 -0.06
CA ILE A 265 -7.75 16.33 -0.30
C ILE A 265 -9.13 16.06 0.32
N PRO A 266 -9.65 16.96 1.19
CA PRO A 266 -11.00 16.85 1.73
C PRO A 266 -12.05 16.57 0.63
N GLU A 267 -13.02 15.70 0.91
CA GLU A 267 -14.10 15.27 0.00
C GLU A 267 -13.67 14.49 -1.26
N LYS A 268 -12.38 14.55 -1.62
CA LYS A 268 -11.77 13.81 -2.72
C LYS A 268 -11.09 12.53 -2.26
N GLY A 269 -10.65 12.48 -1.00
CA GLY A 269 -9.95 11.34 -0.41
C GLY A 269 -8.44 11.40 -0.64
N ILE A 270 -7.79 10.24 -0.61
CA ILE A 270 -6.39 10.08 -0.95
C ILE A 270 -6.25 10.12 -2.47
N VAL A 271 -5.46 11.06 -2.97
CA VAL A 271 -5.28 11.38 -4.40
C VAL A 271 -3.84 11.21 -4.87
N GLY A 272 -2.95 10.78 -3.98
CA GLY A 272 -1.55 10.59 -4.27
C GLY A 272 -0.90 9.66 -3.26
N GLY A 273 0.17 8.98 -3.67
CA GLY A 273 0.75 7.90 -2.90
C GLY A 273 2.14 7.48 -3.33
N SER A 274 2.84 6.77 -2.44
CA SER A 274 4.03 5.96 -2.72
C SER A 274 3.89 4.60 -2.03
N TYR A 275 4.33 3.54 -2.71
CA TYR A 275 4.25 2.15 -2.23
C TYR A 275 5.64 1.53 -2.28
N ASP A 276 6.58 2.06 -1.50
CA ASP A 276 8.01 1.77 -1.67
C ASP A 276 8.30 0.30 -1.40
N PHE A 277 7.63 -0.31 -0.42
CA PHE A 277 7.74 -1.74 -0.12
C PHE A 277 7.51 -2.61 -1.37
N TYR A 278 6.50 -2.25 -2.17
CA TYR A 278 6.06 -3.02 -3.32
C TYR A 278 7.06 -2.95 -4.48
N PHE A 279 7.65 -1.77 -4.68
CA PHE A 279 8.64 -1.53 -5.73
C PHE A 279 10.06 -1.96 -5.33
N ARG A 280 10.32 -2.07 -4.02
CA ARG A 280 11.55 -2.65 -3.46
C ARG A 280 11.58 -4.18 -3.54
N ASP A 281 10.42 -4.85 -3.58
CA ASP A 281 10.30 -6.31 -3.44
C ASP A 281 11.22 -7.09 -4.41
N PRO A 282 12.07 -8.01 -3.90
CA PRO A 282 12.94 -8.84 -4.72
C PRO A 282 12.20 -9.77 -5.70
N ARG A 283 10.92 -10.05 -5.51
CA ARG A 283 10.11 -10.86 -6.43
C ARG A 283 9.58 -10.05 -7.62
N GLY A 284 9.58 -8.72 -7.49
CA GLY A 284 8.99 -7.79 -8.45
C GLY A 284 10.02 -6.90 -9.15
N PHE A 285 9.81 -5.59 -9.01
CA PHE A 285 10.47 -4.56 -9.81
C PHE A 285 11.93 -4.28 -9.41
N ARG A 286 12.29 -4.50 -8.13
CA ARG A 286 13.64 -4.32 -7.59
C ARG A 286 14.24 -2.94 -7.87
N ILE A 287 13.49 -1.88 -7.54
CA ILE A 287 14.02 -0.52 -7.65
C ILE A 287 15.23 -0.37 -6.71
N ALA A 288 16.26 0.30 -7.19
CA ALA A 288 17.49 0.51 -6.43
C ALA A 288 17.21 1.27 -5.13
N ASP A 289 17.75 0.78 -4.02
CA ASP A 289 17.58 1.39 -2.70
C ASP A 289 18.02 2.87 -2.70
N THR A 290 19.03 3.27 -3.48
CA THR A 290 19.43 4.68 -3.60
C THR A 290 18.33 5.58 -4.15
N VAL A 291 17.56 5.10 -5.14
CA VAL A 291 16.42 5.82 -5.71
C VAL A 291 15.29 5.90 -4.68
N LEU A 292 14.98 4.78 -4.03
CA LEU A 292 13.95 4.73 -2.98
C LEU A 292 14.29 5.67 -1.82
N TRP A 293 15.53 5.66 -1.33
CA TRP A 293 15.97 6.54 -0.26
C TRP A 293 15.84 8.01 -0.61
N GLN A 294 16.21 8.40 -1.84
CA GLN A 294 16.03 9.78 -2.30
C GLN A 294 14.57 10.17 -2.42
N ASN A 295 13.69 9.25 -2.81
CA ASN A 295 12.25 9.49 -2.82
C ASN A 295 11.70 9.64 -1.40
N ILE A 296 12.13 8.78 -0.47
CA ILE A 296 11.73 8.80 0.95
C ILE A 296 12.15 10.12 1.59
N ILE A 297 13.44 10.45 1.58
CA ILE A 297 13.99 11.63 2.29
C ILE A 297 13.48 12.95 1.71
N ASN A 298 13.14 13.00 0.42
CA ASN A 298 12.55 14.19 -0.20
C ASN A 298 11.01 14.14 -0.22
N GLU A 299 10.41 13.13 0.42
CA GLU A 299 8.97 12.88 0.52
C GLU A 299 8.25 12.95 -0.84
N LYS A 300 8.85 12.37 -1.88
CA LYS A 300 8.23 12.32 -3.20
C LYS A 300 7.05 11.33 -3.21
N VAL A 301 6.01 11.71 -3.93
CA VAL A 301 4.75 10.97 -4.09
C VAL A 301 4.27 11.05 -5.53
N MET A 302 3.54 10.04 -5.98
CA MET A 302 2.78 10.13 -7.23
C MET A 302 1.50 10.92 -6.98
N ILE A 303 1.10 11.79 -7.91
CA ILE A 303 -0.18 12.51 -7.89
C ILE A 303 -1.10 11.93 -8.96
N ALA A 304 -2.39 11.83 -8.64
CA ALA A 304 -3.45 11.40 -9.54
C ALA A 304 -3.41 12.11 -10.89
N GLU A 305 -3.45 11.33 -11.98
CA GLU A 305 -3.49 11.85 -13.35
C GLU A 305 -4.74 12.70 -13.60
N GLU A 306 -5.85 12.39 -12.93
CA GLU A 306 -7.11 13.13 -13.00
C GLU A 306 -7.01 14.55 -12.41
N LEU A 307 -5.97 14.82 -11.61
CA LEU A 307 -5.73 16.11 -10.96
C LEU A 307 -4.59 16.90 -11.58
N LYS A 308 -3.88 16.34 -12.56
CA LYS A 308 -2.88 17.05 -13.36
C LYS A 308 -3.54 17.97 -14.40
#